data_AF-A9IHA7-F1
#
_entry.id   AF-A9IHA7-F1
#
_cell.length_a   1.000
_cell.length_b   1.000
_cell.length_c   1.000
_cell.angle_alpha   90.00
_cell.angle_beta   90.00
_cell.angle_gamma   90.00
#
_symmetry.space_group_name_H-M   'P 1'
#
loop_
_entity.id
_entity.type
_entity.pdbx_description
1 polymer ?
#
loop_
_entity_poly.entity_id
_entity_poly.type
_entity_poly.pdbx_seq_one_letter_code
_entity_poly.pdbx_strand_id
1 'polypeptide(L)'
;MSSAPLSSDFQPGALAPRLLTAACVLMLLGSSIYLLPPLRPFHWGLALIALAFCLDAPTRRGFLHSRALPAAVAVMLLVCVQAAWADNLPRYAQYAVILAISLTYALLGEHLARQGKAYLRWLPWLVALWVLMALVPWFDLLTHSERFRARYPLTGGPWDNINNMATALVVANLLWLLARRRLSNALFAIAWLYCLVLNRRADLLGMGALGAAYLLCLMQGSWRRKAAMALAWAALSGAGLLWQEYAGTSARDLPQITLSDGEWELVASKGDDSTGARKTLLMDMMHQAQEMPWWQWAVGKGAGQLNVMWPTREGPVPWGSPHFFWLEMLFYLGIAWPLFLLWLLWRLDWLGRTCLLVIGIAGIAPSSMVYFQPFWLLLGVMLAQLPGRARDTPRRSR
;
A
#
# COMPACT_ATOMS: atom_id res chain seq x y z
N MET A 1 -0.87 60.49 -5.57
CA MET A 1 -1.52 59.19 -5.83
C MET A 1 -0.45 58.13 -5.71
N SER A 2 -0.46 57.36 -4.62
CA SER A 2 0.52 56.33 -4.31
C SER A 2 0.15 55.06 -5.09
N SER A 3 0.96 54.71 -6.09
CA SER A 3 0.91 53.39 -6.72
C SER A 3 1.60 52.40 -5.77
N ALA A 4 0.83 51.83 -4.86
CA ALA A 4 1.29 50.67 -4.11
C ALA A 4 1.67 49.56 -5.11
N PRO A 5 2.89 48.99 -5.06
CA PRO A 5 3.19 47.82 -5.84
C PRO A 5 2.34 46.67 -5.32
N LEU A 6 1.49 46.11 -6.18
CA LEU A 6 0.81 44.84 -5.92
C LEU A 6 1.90 43.80 -5.66
N SER A 7 2.10 43.42 -4.40
CA SER A 7 2.97 42.30 -4.02
C SER A 7 2.32 41.00 -4.50
N SER A 8 2.56 40.67 -5.76
CA SER A 8 2.33 39.33 -6.28
C SER A 8 3.43 38.41 -5.73
N ASP A 9 3.24 37.94 -4.50
CA ASP A 9 4.02 36.85 -3.89
C ASP A 9 3.76 35.49 -4.56
N PHE A 10 3.59 35.47 -5.88
CA PHE A 10 3.73 34.27 -6.70
C PHE A 10 5.19 34.17 -7.12
N GLN A 11 6.06 33.81 -6.19
CA GLN A 11 7.39 33.35 -6.59
C GLN A 11 7.22 32.10 -7.47
N PRO A 12 7.68 32.12 -8.73
CA PRO A 12 7.52 31.01 -9.68
C PRO A 12 8.04 29.67 -9.12
N GLY A 13 9.01 29.71 -8.21
CA GLY A 13 9.59 28.54 -7.55
C GLY A 13 8.70 27.84 -6.52
N ALA A 14 7.55 28.42 -6.10
CA ALA A 14 6.67 27.81 -5.09
C ALA A 14 5.54 26.94 -5.69
N LEU A 15 5.25 27.06 -6.99
CA LEU A 15 4.12 26.37 -7.62
C LEU A 15 4.38 24.86 -7.76
N ALA A 16 5.52 24.44 -8.31
CA ALA A 16 5.82 23.03 -8.52
C ALA A 16 5.79 22.19 -7.23
N PRO A 17 6.42 22.61 -6.11
CA PRO A 17 6.31 21.89 -4.83
C PRO A 17 4.86 21.77 -4.32
N ARG A 18 4.02 22.78 -4.56
CA ARG A 18 2.59 22.75 -4.20
C ARG A 18 1.82 21.74 -5.07
N LEU A 19 2.09 21.70 -6.38
CA LEU A 19 1.51 20.71 -7.30
C LEU A 19 1.89 19.29 -6.90
N LEU A 20 3.16 19.04 -6.57
CA LEU A 20 3.62 17.71 -6.13
C LEU A 20 3.01 17.30 -4.77
N THR A 21 2.86 18.26 -3.86
CA THR A 21 2.14 18.03 -2.59
C THR A 21 0.68 17.69 -2.85
N ALA A 22 0.01 18.44 -3.74
CA ALA A 22 -1.38 18.17 -4.13
C ALA A 22 -1.52 16.81 -4.81
N ALA A 23 -0.57 16.41 -5.67
CA ALA A 23 -0.55 15.09 -6.29
C ALA A 23 -0.47 13.95 -5.27
N CYS A 24 0.34 14.12 -4.22
CA CYS A 24 0.43 13.18 -3.09
C CYS A 24 -0.87 13.13 -2.28
N VAL A 25 -1.47 14.28 -1.99
CA VAL A 25 -2.77 14.35 -1.30
C VAL A 25 -3.87 13.69 -2.13
N LEU A 26 -3.94 13.97 -3.44
CA LEU A 26 -4.89 13.36 -4.36
C LEU A 26 -4.72 11.85 -4.41
N MET A 27 -3.49 11.33 -4.43
CA MET A 27 -3.25 9.90 -4.29
C MET A 27 -3.91 9.40 -3.00
N LEU A 28 -3.57 9.99 -1.86
CA LEU A 28 -4.07 9.63 -0.52
C LEU A 28 -5.57 9.86 -0.31
N LEU A 29 -6.32 10.49 -1.21
CA LEU A 29 -7.76 10.64 -1.03
C LEU A 29 -8.50 9.31 -1.04
N GLY A 30 -7.96 8.31 -1.73
CA GLY A 30 -8.52 6.96 -1.77
C GLY A 30 -8.97 6.56 -3.17
N SER A 31 -8.91 5.26 -3.41
CA SER A 31 -9.13 4.69 -4.74
C SER A 31 -10.59 4.63 -5.16
N SER A 32 -11.54 4.65 -4.23
CA SER A 32 -12.97 4.49 -4.54
C SER A 32 -13.63 5.77 -5.02
N ILE A 33 -12.96 6.90 -4.87
CA ILE A 33 -13.48 8.20 -5.29
C ILE A 33 -13.27 8.33 -6.81
N TYR A 34 -14.31 8.79 -7.50
CA TYR A 34 -14.21 9.30 -8.85
C TYR A 34 -14.41 10.81 -8.80
N LEU A 35 -13.44 11.58 -9.29
CA LEU A 35 -13.63 13.03 -9.48
C LEU A 35 -14.38 13.30 -10.79
N LEU A 36 -14.12 12.48 -11.81
CA LEU A 36 -14.86 12.44 -13.06
C LEU A 36 -14.76 11.00 -13.59
N PRO A 37 -15.81 10.17 -13.54
CA PRO A 37 -15.74 8.78 -14.00
C PRO A 37 -15.18 8.65 -15.42
N PRO A 38 -14.23 7.72 -15.69
CA PRO A 38 -13.65 6.71 -14.79
C PRO A 38 -12.39 7.19 -14.02
N LEU A 39 -12.04 8.47 -14.06
CA LEU A 39 -10.83 9.05 -13.48
C LEU A 39 -10.93 9.22 -11.96
N ARG A 40 -10.02 8.52 -11.28
CA ARG A 40 -9.79 8.57 -9.83
C ARG A 40 -8.82 9.69 -9.45
N PRO A 41 -8.82 10.18 -8.20
CA PRO A 41 -7.92 11.23 -7.72
C PRO A 41 -6.44 11.08 -8.12
N PHE A 42 -5.88 9.87 -8.06
CA PHE A 42 -4.48 9.64 -8.44
C PHE A 42 -4.19 9.87 -9.94
N HIS A 43 -5.18 9.78 -10.83
CA HIS A 43 -5.00 10.15 -12.24
C HIS A 43 -4.85 11.66 -12.39
N TRP A 44 -5.62 12.43 -11.62
CA TRP A 44 -5.48 13.88 -11.56
C TRP A 44 -4.15 14.27 -10.93
N GLY A 45 -3.71 13.55 -9.90
CA GLY A 45 -2.38 13.74 -9.33
C GLY A 45 -1.26 13.49 -10.35
N LEU A 46 -1.39 12.50 -11.24
CA LEU A 46 -0.45 12.29 -12.35
C LEU A 46 -0.37 13.52 -13.27
N ALA A 47 -1.50 14.13 -13.62
CA ALA A 47 -1.53 15.35 -14.41
C ALA A 47 -0.80 16.51 -13.69
N LEU A 48 -0.97 16.64 -12.37
CA LEU A 48 -0.24 17.64 -11.58
C LEU A 48 1.28 17.37 -11.53
N ILE A 49 1.70 16.10 -11.47
CA ILE A 49 3.13 15.72 -11.55
C ILE A 49 3.69 16.11 -12.91
N ALA A 50 2.99 15.78 -14.00
CA ALA A 50 3.40 16.13 -15.36
C ALA A 50 3.50 17.65 -15.53
N LEU A 51 2.51 18.40 -15.04
CA LEU A 51 2.52 19.85 -15.06
C LEU A 51 3.73 20.42 -14.27
N ALA A 52 3.99 19.93 -13.06
CA ALA A 52 5.15 20.34 -12.27
C ALA A 52 6.48 20.05 -12.98
N PHE A 53 6.59 18.90 -13.66
CA PHE A 53 7.76 18.53 -14.45
C PHE A 53 7.99 19.45 -15.65
N CYS A 54 6.93 19.89 -16.32
CA CYS A 54 7.01 20.82 -17.44
C CYS A 54 7.40 22.24 -16.97
N LEU A 55 6.79 22.72 -15.89
CA LEU A 55 6.91 24.11 -15.42
C LEU A 55 8.24 24.44 -14.72
N ASP A 56 8.84 23.49 -13.98
CA ASP A 56 9.98 23.80 -13.10
C ASP A 56 11.23 22.95 -13.43
N ALA A 57 12.32 23.63 -13.83
CA ALA A 57 13.58 22.99 -14.20
C ALA A 57 14.27 22.27 -13.01
N PRO A 58 14.30 22.81 -11.78
CA PRO A 58 14.72 22.06 -10.60
C PRO A 58 13.92 20.77 -10.37
N THR A 59 12.59 20.81 -10.44
CA THR A 59 11.71 19.64 -10.32
C THR A 59 12.03 18.61 -11.40
N ARG A 60 12.09 19.03 -12.67
CA ARG A 60 12.48 18.17 -13.80
C ARG A 60 13.82 17.49 -13.58
N ARG A 61 14.86 18.26 -13.20
CA ARG A 61 16.18 17.70 -12.86
C ARG A 61 16.08 16.72 -11.69
N GLY A 62 15.28 17.04 -10.67
CA GLY A 62 15.04 16.17 -9.53
C GLY A 62 14.47 14.81 -9.92
N PHE A 63 13.50 14.77 -10.83
CA PHE A 63 12.94 13.52 -11.39
C PHE A 63 13.95 12.77 -12.26
N LEU A 64 14.66 13.47 -13.16
CA LEU A 64 15.64 12.85 -14.06
C LEU A 64 16.88 12.28 -13.34
N HIS A 65 17.26 12.86 -12.20
CA HIS A 65 18.34 12.36 -11.34
C HIS A 65 17.83 11.48 -10.19
N SER A 66 16.59 11.01 -10.26
CA SER A 66 16.01 10.09 -9.29
C SER A 66 16.72 8.75 -9.34
N ARG A 67 17.11 8.20 -8.18
CA ARG A 67 17.73 6.88 -8.06
C ARG A 67 16.76 5.76 -8.41
N ALA A 68 15.46 5.98 -8.22
CA ALA A 68 14.42 5.04 -8.63
C ALA A 68 14.15 5.05 -10.15
N LEU A 69 14.63 6.05 -10.91
CA LEU A 69 14.35 6.17 -12.34
C LEU A 69 14.88 5.00 -13.17
N PRO A 70 16.15 4.54 -13.03
CA PRO A 70 16.64 3.40 -13.80
C PRO A 70 15.82 2.12 -13.56
N ALA A 71 15.41 1.87 -12.30
CA ALA A 71 14.56 0.74 -11.97
C ALA A 71 13.17 0.88 -12.59
N ALA A 72 12.57 2.07 -12.53
CA ALA A 72 11.28 2.34 -13.17
C ALA A 72 11.34 2.15 -14.69
N VAL A 73 12.40 2.62 -15.35
CA VAL A 73 12.63 2.40 -16.79
C VAL A 73 12.80 0.91 -17.10
N ALA A 74 13.60 0.18 -16.31
CA ALA A 74 13.80 -1.25 -16.50
C ALA A 74 12.48 -2.04 -16.37
N VAL A 75 11.64 -1.71 -15.38
CA VAL A 75 10.30 -2.32 -15.23
C VAL A 75 9.41 -1.97 -16.42
N MET A 76 9.42 -0.73 -16.91
CA MET A 76 8.63 -0.36 -18.08
C MET A 76 9.10 -1.06 -19.36
N LEU A 77 10.41 -1.24 -19.55
CA LEU A 77 10.95 -2.02 -20.66
C LEU A 77 10.52 -3.49 -20.55
N LEU A 78 10.58 -4.07 -19.35
CA LEU A 78 10.10 -5.43 -19.10
C LEU A 78 8.61 -5.58 -19.45
N VAL A 79 7.78 -4.61 -19.05
CA VAL A 79 6.36 -4.53 -19.42
C VAL A 79 6.22 -4.46 -20.95
N CYS A 80 6.95 -3.58 -21.64
CA CYS A 80 6.88 -3.53 -23.10
C CYS A 80 7.24 -4.88 -23.76
N VAL A 81 8.25 -5.59 -23.24
CA VAL A 81 8.65 -6.91 -23.73
C VAL A 81 7.58 -7.97 -23.44
N GLN A 82 6.99 -7.95 -22.24
CA GLN A 82 5.92 -8.86 -21.83
C GLN A 82 4.65 -8.78 -22.69
N ALA A 83 4.41 -7.65 -23.35
CA ALA A 83 3.30 -7.51 -24.29
C ALA A 83 3.38 -8.53 -25.44
N ALA A 84 4.58 -9.04 -25.78
CA ALA A 84 4.77 -10.02 -26.85
C ALA A 84 4.16 -11.40 -26.55
N TRP A 85 3.82 -11.70 -25.29
CA TRP A 85 3.16 -12.95 -24.89
C TRP A 85 1.92 -12.73 -24.02
N ALA A 86 1.27 -11.57 -24.16
CA ALA A 86 0.04 -11.28 -23.44
C ALA A 86 -1.15 -12.02 -24.06
N ASP A 87 -1.74 -12.94 -23.30
CA ASP A 87 -2.94 -13.71 -23.66
C ASP A 87 -4.19 -12.82 -23.72
N ASN A 88 -4.26 -11.81 -22.85
CA ASN A 88 -5.36 -10.83 -22.80
C ASN A 88 -4.81 -9.40 -22.90
N LEU A 89 -4.63 -8.91 -24.13
CA LEU A 89 -4.01 -7.62 -24.41
C LEU A 89 -4.78 -6.41 -23.84
N PRO A 90 -6.13 -6.32 -23.91
CA PRO A 90 -6.87 -5.22 -23.28
C PRO A 90 -6.64 -5.13 -21.77
N ARG A 91 -6.70 -6.27 -21.08
CA ARG A 91 -6.44 -6.34 -19.64
C ARG A 91 -4.98 -6.03 -19.33
N TYR A 92 -4.06 -6.58 -20.12
CA TYR A 92 -2.64 -6.28 -20.01
C TYR A 92 -2.38 -4.78 -20.04
N ALA A 93 -2.93 -4.08 -21.04
CA ALA A 93 -2.77 -2.65 -21.21
C ALA A 93 -3.29 -1.87 -20.00
N GLN A 94 -4.46 -2.23 -19.45
CA GLN A 94 -5.00 -1.59 -18.24
C GLN A 94 -4.05 -1.74 -17.05
N TYR A 95 -3.51 -2.93 -16.81
CA TYR A 95 -2.58 -3.16 -15.69
C TYR A 95 -1.22 -2.50 -15.93
N ALA A 96 -0.72 -2.51 -17.16
CA ALA A 96 0.51 -1.81 -17.53
C ALA A 96 0.40 -0.30 -17.27
N VAL A 97 -0.74 0.32 -17.61
CA VAL A 97 -1.00 1.74 -17.31
C VAL A 97 -0.99 1.99 -15.81
N ILE A 98 -1.64 1.13 -15.01
CA ILE A 98 -1.69 1.30 -13.56
C ILE A 98 -0.30 1.12 -12.94
N LEU A 99 0.50 0.18 -13.43
CA LEU A 99 1.88 0.01 -13.02
C LEU A 99 2.74 1.24 -13.37
N ALA A 100 2.56 1.82 -14.56
CA ALA A 100 3.25 3.05 -14.98
C ALA A 100 2.89 4.26 -14.11
N ILE A 101 1.60 4.42 -13.78
CA ILE A 101 1.14 5.42 -12.81
C ILE A 101 1.85 5.20 -11.47
N SER A 102 1.90 3.95 -11.01
CA SER A 102 2.50 3.59 -9.72
C SER A 102 4.00 3.86 -9.67
N LEU A 103 4.73 3.59 -10.74
CA LEU A 103 6.15 3.94 -10.88
C LEU A 103 6.36 5.46 -10.86
N THR A 104 5.46 6.23 -11.47
CA THR A 104 5.51 7.70 -11.42
C THR A 104 5.32 8.21 -9.98
N TYR A 105 4.42 7.61 -9.22
CA TYR A 105 4.25 7.90 -7.79
C TYR A 105 5.44 7.46 -6.93
N ALA A 106 6.15 6.40 -7.33
CA ALA A 106 7.44 6.03 -6.74
C ALA A 106 8.47 7.17 -6.89
N LEU A 107 8.58 7.74 -8.10
CA LEU A 107 9.46 8.89 -8.36
C LEU A 107 9.04 10.14 -7.58
N LEU A 108 7.73 10.38 -7.45
CA LEU A 108 7.21 11.45 -6.59
C LEU A 108 7.64 11.23 -5.13
N GLY A 109 7.55 9.99 -4.62
CA GLY A 109 7.99 9.63 -3.28
C GLY A 109 9.45 9.98 -3.02
N GLU A 110 10.35 9.66 -3.95
CA GLU A 110 11.77 10.06 -3.86
C GLU A 110 11.96 11.57 -3.86
N HIS A 111 11.18 12.28 -4.67
CA HIS A 111 11.24 13.73 -4.74
C HIS A 111 10.78 14.39 -3.43
N LEU A 112 9.65 13.95 -2.88
CA LEU A 112 9.11 14.44 -1.62
C LEU A 112 10.03 14.12 -0.44
N ALA A 113 10.65 12.94 -0.42
CA ALA A 113 11.64 12.58 0.60
C ALA A 113 12.83 13.57 0.64
N ARG A 114 13.20 14.15 -0.50
CA ARG A 114 14.28 15.16 -0.62
C ARG A 114 13.82 16.57 -0.28
N GLN A 115 12.59 16.95 -0.65
CA GLN A 115 12.08 18.32 -0.52
C GLN A 115 11.42 18.63 0.84
N GLY A 116 11.10 17.61 1.64
CA GLY A 116 10.69 17.77 3.04
C GLY A 116 9.25 17.33 3.35
N LYS A 117 8.74 17.78 4.49
CA LYS A 117 7.58 17.17 5.19
C LYS A 117 6.25 17.88 4.92
N ALA A 118 6.17 18.68 3.86
CA ALA A 118 5.02 19.56 3.59
C ALA A 118 3.70 18.80 3.46
N TYR A 119 3.71 17.64 2.78
CA TYR A 119 2.52 16.80 2.60
C TYR A 119 1.98 16.22 3.91
N LEU A 120 2.82 16.01 4.94
CA LEU A 120 2.39 15.44 6.22
C LEU A 120 1.39 16.31 6.97
N ARG A 121 1.34 17.62 6.71
CA ARG A 121 0.37 18.52 7.35
C ARG A 121 -1.07 18.14 6.99
N TRP A 122 -1.27 17.48 5.85
CA TRP A 122 -2.57 17.05 5.37
C TRP A 122 -2.97 15.67 5.90
N LEU A 123 -2.02 14.88 6.40
CA LEU A 123 -2.27 13.50 6.79
C LEU A 123 -3.31 13.37 7.92
N PRO A 124 -3.30 14.19 9.00
CA PRO A 124 -4.34 14.12 10.02
C PRO A 124 -5.75 14.41 9.47
N TRP A 125 -5.86 15.39 8.56
CA TRP A 125 -7.12 15.77 7.93
C TRP A 125 -7.64 14.68 6.98
N LEU A 126 -6.75 14.06 6.22
CA LEU A 126 -7.07 12.93 5.37
C LEU A 126 -7.58 11.74 6.19
N VAL A 127 -6.90 11.41 7.29
CA VAL A 127 -7.31 10.31 8.18
C VAL A 127 -8.65 10.62 8.85
N ALA A 128 -8.88 11.86 9.29
CA ALA A 128 -10.18 12.27 9.82
C ALA A 128 -11.28 12.11 8.76
N LEU A 129 -11.04 12.58 7.53
CA LEU A 129 -11.96 12.40 6.40
C LEU A 129 -12.25 10.91 6.14
N TRP A 130 -11.21 10.07 6.11
CA TRP A 130 -11.34 8.63 5.91
C TRP A 130 -12.24 7.99 6.98
N VAL A 131 -12.03 8.31 8.26
CA VAL A 131 -12.84 7.79 9.37
C VAL A 131 -14.29 8.29 9.27
N LEU A 132 -14.50 9.58 8.98
CA LEU A 132 -15.83 10.14 8.79
C LEU A 132 -16.59 9.45 7.65
N MET A 133 -15.92 9.24 6.50
CA MET A 133 -16.50 8.56 5.35
C MET A 133 -16.77 7.08 5.59
N ALA A 134 -16.00 6.41 6.46
CA ALA A 134 -16.25 5.03 6.83
C ALA A 134 -17.46 4.89 7.76
N LEU A 135 -17.70 5.89 8.63
CA LEU A 135 -18.78 5.91 9.63
C LEU A 135 -20.14 6.27 9.06
N VAL A 136 -20.20 7.00 7.95
CA VAL A 136 -21.46 7.56 7.43
C VAL A 136 -21.73 7.08 6.00
N PRO A 137 -22.94 6.54 5.70
CA PRO A 137 -23.30 6.06 4.36
C PRO A 137 -23.40 7.16 3.29
N TRP A 138 -23.19 8.44 3.65
CA TRP A 138 -23.15 9.54 2.70
C TRP A 138 -22.15 9.32 1.57
N PHE A 139 -21.07 8.57 1.81
CA PHE A 139 -20.15 8.22 0.74
C PHE A 139 -20.87 7.48 -0.40
N ASP A 140 -21.66 6.48 -0.09
CA ASP A 140 -22.42 5.73 -1.09
C ASP A 140 -23.53 6.56 -1.73
N LEU A 141 -24.20 7.40 -0.93
CA LEU A 141 -25.22 8.33 -1.44
C LEU A 141 -24.64 9.35 -2.42
N LEU A 142 -23.44 9.88 -2.15
CA LEU A 142 -22.80 10.93 -2.95
C LEU A 142 -22.05 10.38 -4.16
N THR A 143 -21.49 9.17 -4.05
CA THR A 143 -20.64 8.59 -5.11
C THR A 143 -21.33 7.48 -5.90
N HIS A 144 -22.55 7.09 -5.49
CA HIS A 144 -23.28 5.95 -6.05
C HIS A 144 -22.41 4.69 -6.16
N SER A 145 -21.49 4.50 -5.20
CA SER A 145 -20.51 3.43 -5.33
C SER A 145 -21.11 2.03 -5.09
N GLU A 146 -22.26 1.97 -4.41
CA GLU A 146 -22.94 0.73 -3.96
C GLU A 146 -22.05 -0.18 -3.10
N ARG A 147 -21.02 0.39 -2.47
CA ARG A 147 -20.03 -0.34 -1.65
C ARG A 147 -20.39 -0.34 -0.17
N PHE A 148 -21.35 0.48 0.23
CA PHE A 148 -21.87 0.53 1.58
C PHE A 148 -22.82 -0.64 1.81
N ARG A 149 -22.30 -1.66 2.51
CA ARG A 149 -23.11 -2.80 2.91
C ARG A 149 -23.75 -2.50 4.26
N ALA A 150 -25.07 -2.28 4.29
CA ALA A 150 -25.84 -1.98 5.51
C ALA A 150 -25.64 -2.98 6.66
N ARG A 151 -25.20 -4.22 6.36
CA ARG A 151 -24.89 -5.27 7.35
C ARG A 151 -23.57 -5.02 8.12
N TYR A 152 -22.71 -4.13 7.64
CA TYR A 152 -21.45 -3.76 8.32
C TYR A 152 -21.51 -2.28 8.73
N PRO A 153 -21.33 -1.96 10.03
CA PRO A 153 -21.44 -0.59 10.52
C PRO A 153 -20.34 0.35 10.00
N LEU A 154 -19.25 -0.23 9.45
CA LEU A 154 -18.15 0.47 8.81
C LEU A 154 -17.95 -0.14 7.43
N THR A 155 -18.11 0.67 6.40
CA THR A 155 -17.81 0.28 5.02
C THR A 155 -16.47 0.93 4.64
N GLY A 156 -15.78 0.46 3.61
CA GLY A 156 -14.36 0.83 3.36
C GLY A 156 -14.03 2.33 3.25
N GLY A 157 -15.02 3.22 3.29
CA GLY A 157 -14.85 4.66 3.13
C GLY A 157 -14.35 4.97 1.71
N PRO A 158 -13.41 5.92 1.54
CA PRO A 158 -12.85 6.21 0.22
C PRO A 158 -11.90 5.10 -0.28
N TRP A 159 -11.68 4.07 0.53
CA TRP A 159 -10.92 2.88 0.18
C TRP A 159 -11.89 1.75 -0.11
N ASP A 160 -11.63 0.98 -1.16
CA ASP A 160 -12.59 0.07 -1.80
C ASP A 160 -13.30 -0.91 -0.83
N ASN A 161 -12.63 -1.28 0.25
CA ASN A 161 -13.20 -2.09 1.32
C ASN A 161 -12.45 -1.85 2.64
N ILE A 162 -12.93 -2.48 3.72
CA ILE A 162 -12.39 -2.37 5.07
C ILE A 162 -10.90 -2.79 5.13
N ASN A 163 -10.51 -3.81 4.36
CA ASN A 163 -9.14 -4.32 4.33
C ASN A 163 -8.20 -3.24 3.82
N ASN A 164 -8.61 -2.63 2.72
CA ASN A 164 -7.91 -1.55 2.06
C ASN A 164 -7.80 -0.32 2.98
N MET A 165 -8.85 0.06 3.69
CA MET A 165 -8.80 1.14 4.68
C MET A 165 -7.80 0.84 5.80
N ALA A 166 -7.83 -0.37 6.38
CA ALA A 166 -6.90 -0.77 7.43
C ALA A 166 -5.44 -0.64 6.96
N THR A 167 -5.14 -1.18 5.78
CA THR A 167 -3.80 -1.06 5.19
C THR A 167 -3.42 0.40 4.90
N ALA A 168 -4.35 1.24 4.43
CA ALA A 168 -4.10 2.68 4.22
C ALA A 168 -3.75 3.40 5.54
N LEU A 169 -4.39 3.06 6.66
CA LEU A 169 -4.07 3.58 7.98
C LEU A 169 -2.70 3.09 8.47
N VAL A 170 -2.31 1.86 8.17
CA VAL A 170 -0.94 1.36 8.41
C VAL A 170 0.06 2.18 7.59
N VAL A 171 -0.18 2.36 6.28
CA VAL A 171 0.68 3.18 5.39
C VAL A 171 0.83 4.60 5.93
N ALA A 172 -0.26 5.23 6.38
CA ALA A 172 -0.22 6.57 6.97
C ALA A 172 0.71 6.63 8.19
N ASN A 173 0.64 5.62 9.08
CA ASN A 173 1.56 5.51 10.21
C ASN A 173 3.01 5.41 9.77
N LEU A 174 3.30 4.59 8.76
CA LEU A 174 4.65 4.42 8.24
C LEU A 174 5.16 5.70 7.59
N LEU A 175 4.36 6.38 6.76
CA LEU A 175 4.72 7.67 6.16
C LEU A 175 5.06 8.71 7.24
N TRP A 176 4.23 8.79 8.29
CA TRP A 176 4.49 9.68 9.42
C TRP A 176 5.79 9.33 10.13
N LEU A 177 5.97 8.04 10.47
CA LEU A 177 7.14 7.54 11.17
C LEU A 177 8.43 7.77 10.37
N LEU A 178 8.42 7.49 9.07
CA LEU A 178 9.58 7.68 8.19
C LEU A 178 9.99 9.14 8.12
N ALA A 179 9.00 10.01 7.92
CA ALA A 179 9.28 11.42 7.74
C ALA A 179 9.60 12.11 9.07
N ARG A 180 8.96 11.77 10.19
CA ARG A 180 9.19 12.41 11.51
C ARG A 180 10.19 11.68 12.39
N ARG A 181 10.60 10.46 12.04
CA ARG A 181 11.39 9.52 12.88
C ARG A 181 10.75 9.28 14.26
N ARG A 182 9.45 9.52 14.36
CA ARG A 182 8.64 9.39 15.57
C ARG A 182 7.25 8.90 15.18
N LEU A 183 6.71 7.97 15.94
CA LEU A 183 5.36 7.45 15.74
C LEU A 183 4.35 8.48 16.24
N SER A 184 3.25 8.68 15.52
CA SER A 184 2.12 9.47 16.02
C SER A 184 1.24 8.58 16.88
N ASN A 185 1.16 8.85 18.19
CA ASN A 185 0.35 8.05 19.10
C ASN A 185 -1.12 8.03 18.69
N ALA A 186 -1.67 9.17 18.25
CA ALA A 186 -3.05 9.27 17.81
C ALA A 186 -3.31 8.45 16.55
N LEU A 187 -2.46 8.61 15.52
CA LEU A 187 -2.61 7.87 14.26
C LEU A 187 -2.41 6.37 14.45
N PHE A 188 -1.50 5.99 15.35
CA PHE A 188 -1.21 4.60 15.68
C PHE A 188 -2.38 3.96 16.44
N ALA A 189 -2.94 4.67 17.43
CA ALA A 189 -4.11 4.22 18.17
C ALA A 189 -5.34 4.06 17.26
N ILE A 190 -5.61 5.04 16.39
CA ILE A 190 -6.71 4.97 15.42
C ILE A 190 -6.55 3.73 14.53
N ALA A 191 -5.37 3.55 13.94
CA ALA A 191 -5.11 2.42 13.05
C ALA A 191 -5.20 1.07 13.78
N TRP A 192 -4.63 0.95 14.98
CA TRP A 192 -4.67 -0.28 15.77
C TRP A 192 -6.09 -0.63 16.21
N LEU A 193 -6.85 0.35 16.71
CA LEU A 193 -8.26 0.16 17.10
C LEU A 193 -9.13 -0.20 15.90
N TYR A 194 -8.93 0.45 14.76
CA TYR A 194 -9.63 0.11 13.51
C TYR A 194 -9.36 -1.35 13.13
N CYS A 195 -8.09 -1.78 13.17
CA CYS A 195 -7.72 -3.16 12.87
C CYS A 195 -8.30 -4.15 13.88
N LEU A 196 -8.33 -3.78 15.17
CA LEU A 196 -8.89 -4.61 16.24
C LEU A 196 -10.40 -4.80 16.06
N VAL A 197 -11.15 -3.70 15.95
CA VAL A 197 -12.62 -3.71 15.89
C VAL A 197 -13.12 -4.41 14.63
N LEU A 198 -12.43 -4.26 13.51
CA LEU A 198 -12.85 -4.82 12.22
C LEU A 198 -12.21 -6.15 11.86
N ASN A 199 -11.70 -6.88 12.85
CA ASN A 199 -11.12 -8.22 12.68
C ASN A 199 -10.04 -8.30 11.58
N ARG A 200 -9.15 -7.30 11.54
CA ARG A 200 -8.07 -7.18 10.55
C ARG A 200 -6.76 -7.73 11.10
N ARG A 201 -6.68 -9.06 11.19
CA ARG A 201 -5.59 -9.77 11.88
C ARG A 201 -4.20 -9.48 11.30
N ALA A 202 -4.05 -9.49 9.98
CA ALA A 202 -2.76 -9.22 9.32
C ALA A 202 -2.30 -7.77 9.59
N ASP A 203 -3.18 -6.80 9.38
CA ASP A 203 -2.90 -5.39 9.67
C ASP A 203 -2.61 -5.16 11.18
N LEU A 204 -3.37 -5.81 12.07
CA LEU A 204 -3.16 -5.77 13.53
C LEU A 204 -1.81 -6.36 13.93
N LEU A 205 -1.41 -7.49 13.34
CA LEU A 205 -0.08 -8.09 13.54
C LEU A 205 1.03 -7.14 13.06
N GLY A 206 0.83 -6.51 11.90
CA GLY A 206 1.74 -5.48 11.38
C GLY A 206 1.88 -4.30 12.35
N MET A 207 0.77 -3.80 12.90
CA MET A 207 0.76 -2.74 13.91
C MET A 207 1.41 -3.18 15.24
N GLY A 208 1.22 -4.44 15.63
CA GLY A 208 1.89 -5.07 16.76
C GLY A 208 3.41 -5.02 16.60
N ALA A 209 3.91 -5.51 15.46
CA ALA A 209 5.33 -5.49 15.11
C ALA A 209 5.90 -4.06 15.03
N LEU A 210 5.14 -3.12 14.45
CA LEU A 210 5.52 -1.71 14.38
C LEU A 210 5.71 -1.09 15.76
N GLY A 211 4.74 -1.29 16.66
CA GLY A 211 4.80 -0.77 18.03
C GLY A 211 5.96 -1.36 18.82
N ALA A 212 6.17 -2.69 18.73
CA ALA A 212 7.29 -3.36 19.39
C ALA A 212 8.65 -2.81 18.89
N ALA A 213 8.83 -2.71 17.57
CA ALA A 213 10.05 -2.17 16.98
C ALA A 213 10.27 -0.68 17.37
N TYR A 214 9.22 0.13 17.41
CA TYR A 214 9.30 1.52 17.85
C TYR A 214 9.77 1.62 19.32
N LEU A 215 9.15 0.83 20.22
CA LEU A 215 9.46 0.83 21.65
C LEU A 215 10.89 0.36 21.93
N LEU A 216 11.34 -0.69 21.24
CA LEU A 216 12.69 -1.25 21.45
C LEU A 216 13.79 -0.38 20.85
N CYS A 217 13.55 0.15 19.64
CA CYS A 217 14.63 0.71 18.82
C CYS A 217 14.63 2.23 18.72
N LEU A 218 13.49 2.91 18.93
CA LEU A 218 13.36 4.36 18.76
C LEU A 218 13.01 5.10 20.05
N MET A 219 12.27 4.49 20.97
CA MET A 219 11.97 5.11 22.25
C MET A 219 13.26 5.36 23.04
N GLN A 220 13.42 6.54 23.64
CA GLN A 220 14.54 6.85 24.52
C GLN A 220 14.27 6.33 25.94
N GLY A 221 15.32 6.00 26.69
CA GLY A 221 15.22 5.51 28.07
C GLY A 221 15.96 4.19 28.32
N SER A 222 15.80 3.65 29.53
CA SER A 222 16.46 2.41 29.96
C SER A 222 15.94 1.19 29.20
N TRP A 223 16.82 0.24 28.88
CA TRP A 223 16.44 -0.96 28.14
C TRP A 223 15.33 -1.76 28.84
N ARG A 224 15.36 -1.82 30.19
CA ARG A 224 14.36 -2.52 31.00
C ARG A 224 12.95 -1.95 30.77
N ARG A 225 12.82 -0.62 30.75
CA ARG A 225 11.54 0.05 30.48
C ARG A 225 11.06 -0.22 29.05
N LYS A 226 11.98 -0.15 28.07
CA LYS A 226 11.65 -0.44 26.66
C LYS A 226 11.14 -1.87 26.49
N ALA A 227 11.85 -2.84 27.08
CA ALA A 227 11.49 -4.24 27.01
C ALA A 227 10.14 -4.51 27.70
N ALA A 228 9.92 -3.96 28.89
CA ALA A 228 8.65 -4.10 29.61
C ALA A 228 7.47 -3.53 28.80
N MET A 229 7.61 -2.33 28.22
CA MET A 229 6.57 -1.72 27.38
C MET A 229 6.34 -2.51 26.09
N ALA A 230 7.41 -3.01 25.45
CA ALA A 230 7.29 -3.83 24.25
C ALA A 230 6.59 -5.17 24.54
N LEU A 231 6.89 -5.80 25.67
CA LEU A 231 6.20 -7.01 26.13
C LEU A 231 4.73 -6.75 26.45
N ALA A 232 4.42 -5.67 27.17
CA ALA A 232 3.04 -5.26 27.44
C ALA A 232 2.26 -4.99 26.15
N TRP A 233 2.91 -4.34 25.17
CA TRP A 233 2.33 -4.09 23.85
C TRP A 233 2.10 -5.38 23.05
N ALA A 234 3.07 -6.29 23.06
CA ALA A 234 2.94 -7.60 22.42
C ALA A 234 1.82 -8.42 23.06
N ALA A 235 1.72 -8.41 24.40
CA ALA A 235 0.64 -9.07 25.13
C ALA A 235 -0.73 -8.47 24.79
N LEU A 236 -0.85 -7.13 24.72
CA LEU A 236 -2.09 -6.47 24.33
C LEU A 236 -2.51 -6.79 22.89
N SER A 237 -1.56 -6.75 21.95
CA SER A 237 -1.83 -7.10 20.55
C SER A 237 -2.17 -8.59 20.40
N GLY A 238 -1.49 -9.46 21.14
CA GLY A 238 -1.76 -10.90 21.19
C GLY A 238 -3.14 -11.21 21.77
N ALA A 239 -3.53 -10.55 22.87
CA ALA A 239 -4.86 -10.65 23.44
C ALA A 239 -5.94 -10.17 22.45
N GLY A 240 -5.67 -9.09 21.71
CA GLY A 240 -6.56 -8.62 20.64
C GLY A 240 -6.73 -9.62 19.50
N LEU A 241 -5.65 -10.26 19.06
CA LEU A 241 -5.69 -11.34 18.05
C LEU A 241 -6.45 -12.56 18.57
N LEU A 242 -6.25 -12.96 19.83
CA LEU A 242 -6.98 -14.06 20.45
C LEU A 242 -8.46 -13.74 20.60
N TRP A 243 -8.82 -12.51 20.95
CA TRP A 243 -10.20 -12.07 21.00
C TRP A 243 -10.85 -12.10 19.61
N GLN A 244 -10.13 -11.65 18.58
CA GLN A 244 -10.56 -11.76 17.18
C GLN A 244 -10.70 -13.21 16.68
N GLU A 245 -9.87 -14.11 17.19
CA GLU A 245 -10.01 -15.55 16.97
C GLU A 245 -11.27 -16.06 17.65
N TYR A 246 -11.40 -15.85 18.96
CA TYR A 246 -12.52 -16.32 19.75
C TYR A 246 -13.87 -15.77 19.28
N ALA A 247 -13.98 -14.45 19.11
CA ALA A 247 -15.18 -13.81 18.57
C ALA A 247 -15.50 -14.25 17.13
N GLY A 248 -14.45 -14.56 16.35
CA GLY A 248 -14.60 -15.18 15.03
C GLY A 248 -15.17 -16.59 15.10
N THR A 249 -14.64 -17.43 16.00
CA THR A 249 -15.06 -18.82 16.21
C THR A 249 -16.44 -18.97 16.82
N SER A 250 -16.87 -18.02 17.67
CA SER A 250 -18.24 -18.01 18.20
C SER A 250 -19.29 -17.58 17.15
N ALA A 251 -18.86 -17.00 16.02
CA ALA A 251 -19.73 -16.50 14.97
C ALA A 251 -19.62 -17.27 13.64
N ARG A 252 -18.60 -18.12 13.45
CA ARG A 252 -18.33 -18.90 12.25
C ARG A 252 -17.64 -20.21 12.64
N ASP A 253 -18.07 -21.33 12.06
CA ASP A 253 -17.29 -22.57 12.15
C ASP A 253 -15.89 -22.32 11.55
N LEU A 254 -14.85 -22.95 12.09
CA LEU A 254 -13.52 -22.84 11.51
C LEU A 254 -13.47 -23.60 10.17
N PRO A 255 -12.71 -23.13 9.17
CA PRO A 255 -12.45 -23.91 7.98
C PRO A 255 -11.72 -25.20 8.39
N GLN A 256 -12.26 -26.34 7.96
CA GLN A 256 -11.71 -27.66 8.30
C GLN A 256 -10.81 -28.12 7.15
N ILE A 257 -9.63 -28.63 7.48
CA ILE A 257 -8.83 -29.36 6.52
C ILE A 257 -9.31 -30.81 6.58
N THR A 258 -10.00 -31.26 5.55
CA THR A 258 -10.44 -32.65 5.39
C THR A 258 -9.59 -33.34 4.33
N LEU A 259 -9.51 -34.67 4.40
CA LEU A 259 -8.89 -35.47 3.36
C LEU A 259 -10.02 -36.08 2.53
N SER A 260 -10.22 -35.58 1.31
CA SER A 260 -11.20 -36.08 0.35
C SER A 260 -10.45 -36.77 -0.79
N ASP A 261 -10.69 -38.06 -1.02
CA ASP A 261 -10.05 -38.85 -2.10
C ASP A 261 -8.51 -38.79 -2.13
N GLY A 262 -7.87 -38.66 -0.97
CA GLY A 262 -6.41 -38.58 -0.84
C GLY A 262 -5.81 -37.19 -1.07
N GLU A 263 -6.64 -36.20 -1.41
CA GLU A 263 -6.26 -34.79 -1.55
C GLU A 263 -6.65 -34.01 -0.30
N TRP A 264 -5.78 -33.10 0.14
CA TRP A 264 -6.05 -32.21 1.27
C TRP A 264 -7.01 -31.10 0.84
N GLU A 265 -8.24 -31.16 1.32
CA GLU A 265 -9.29 -30.20 0.99
C GLU A 265 -9.57 -29.27 2.17
N LEU A 266 -9.29 -27.97 1.99
CA LEU A 266 -9.80 -26.94 2.91
C LEU A 266 -11.31 -26.73 2.66
N VAL A 267 -12.14 -27.24 3.54
CA VAL A 267 -13.60 -27.05 3.55
C VAL A 267 -13.89 -25.73 4.26
N ALA A 268 -14.37 -24.75 3.49
CA ALA A 268 -14.86 -23.49 4.05
C ALA A 268 -16.12 -23.76 4.89
N SER A 269 -16.20 -23.14 6.05
CA SER A 269 -17.38 -23.20 6.90
C SER A 269 -18.58 -22.49 6.28
N LYS A 270 -19.79 -22.88 6.70
CA LYS A 270 -21.02 -22.18 6.30
C LYS A 270 -20.93 -20.69 6.69
N GLY A 271 -20.95 -19.81 5.68
CA GLY A 271 -20.86 -18.36 5.86
C GLY A 271 -19.44 -17.77 5.81
N ASP A 272 -18.42 -18.55 5.48
CA ASP A 272 -17.05 -18.08 5.24
C ASP A 272 -16.63 -18.11 3.75
N ASP A 273 -17.50 -17.56 2.89
CA ASP A 273 -17.29 -17.46 1.44
C ASP A 273 -15.97 -16.78 1.06
N SER A 274 -15.44 -15.92 1.94
CA SER A 274 -14.18 -15.21 1.74
C SER A 274 -12.95 -16.13 1.79
N THR A 275 -12.93 -17.09 2.72
CA THR A 275 -11.84 -18.07 2.83
C THR A 275 -11.91 -19.07 1.69
N GLY A 276 -13.13 -19.52 1.33
CA GLY A 276 -13.35 -20.36 0.15
C GLY A 276 -12.85 -19.68 -1.13
N ALA A 277 -13.24 -18.43 -1.37
CA ALA A 277 -12.77 -17.66 -2.53
C ALA A 277 -11.24 -17.53 -2.56
N ARG A 278 -10.60 -17.22 -1.42
CA ARG A 278 -9.13 -17.11 -1.34
C ARG A 278 -8.42 -18.43 -1.61
N LYS A 279 -8.97 -19.56 -1.15
CA LYS A 279 -8.46 -20.89 -1.47
C LYS A 279 -8.53 -21.14 -2.97
N THR A 280 -9.69 -20.91 -3.60
CA THR A 280 -9.86 -21.06 -5.05
C THR A 280 -8.85 -20.21 -5.82
N LEU A 281 -8.73 -18.92 -5.47
CA LEU A 281 -7.74 -18.03 -6.09
C LEU A 281 -6.31 -18.56 -5.94
N LEU A 282 -5.93 -19.06 -4.77
CA LEU A 282 -4.59 -19.61 -4.53
C LEU A 282 -4.36 -20.87 -5.38
N MET A 283 -5.36 -21.75 -5.49
CA MET A 283 -5.27 -22.96 -6.31
C MET A 283 -5.16 -22.61 -7.80
N ASP A 284 -5.93 -21.65 -8.30
CA ASP A 284 -5.83 -21.16 -9.69
C ASP A 284 -4.44 -20.59 -10.00
N MET A 285 -3.86 -19.86 -9.04
CA MET A 285 -2.51 -19.33 -9.17
C MET A 285 -1.45 -20.45 -9.12
N MET A 286 -1.62 -21.45 -8.27
CA MET A 286 -0.74 -22.62 -8.20
C MET A 286 -0.79 -23.46 -9.48
N HIS A 287 -1.97 -23.67 -10.03
CA HIS A 287 -2.14 -24.37 -11.31
C HIS A 287 -1.42 -23.62 -12.44
N GLN A 288 -1.64 -22.31 -12.55
CA GLN A 288 -0.89 -21.49 -13.52
C GLN A 288 0.61 -21.48 -13.26
N ALA A 289 1.06 -21.54 -12.00
CA ALA A 289 2.48 -21.64 -11.66
C ALA A 289 3.12 -22.91 -12.23
N GLN A 290 2.41 -24.04 -12.20
CA GLN A 290 2.89 -25.32 -12.74
C GLN A 290 3.02 -25.28 -14.27
N GLU A 291 2.17 -24.50 -14.94
CA GLU A 291 2.17 -24.36 -16.40
C GLU A 291 3.15 -23.29 -16.90
N MET A 292 3.68 -22.43 -16.02
CA MET A 292 4.59 -21.36 -16.41
C MET A 292 5.93 -21.92 -16.90
N PRO A 293 6.35 -21.60 -18.14
CA PRO A 293 7.68 -21.90 -18.62
C PRO A 293 8.75 -21.30 -17.71
N TRP A 294 9.90 -21.98 -17.59
CA TRP A 294 11.01 -21.56 -16.72
C TRP A 294 11.44 -20.09 -16.94
N TRP A 295 11.36 -19.59 -18.18
CA TRP A 295 11.76 -18.23 -18.50
C TRP A 295 10.76 -17.20 -17.95
N GLN A 296 9.46 -17.52 -17.86
CA GLN A 296 8.47 -16.64 -17.22
C GLN A 296 8.69 -16.51 -15.71
N TRP A 297 9.39 -17.45 -15.08
CA TRP A 297 9.85 -17.26 -13.70
C TRP A 297 10.97 -16.22 -13.59
N ALA A 298 11.75 -16.01 -14.65
CA ALA A 298 12.78 -14.97 -14.67
C ALA A 298 12.19 -13.59 -15.03
N VAL A 299 11.36 -13.50 -16.06
CA VAL A 299 10.87 -12.21 -16.60
C VAL A 299 9.41 -11.91 -16.26
N GLY A 300 8.68 -12.83 -15.62
CA GLY A 300 7.26 -12.69 -15.31
C GLY A 300 6.34 -13.07 -16.47
N LYS A 301 5.12 -13.53 -16.13
CA LYS A 301 4.03 -13.81 -17.06
C LYS A 301 3.44 -12.54 -17.69
N GLY A 302 3.58 -11.40 -17.01
CA GLY A 302 3.04 -10.12 -17.45
C GLY A 302 1.91 -9.59 -16.59
N ALA A 303 1.81 -8.27 -16.47
CA ALA A 303 0.84 -7.60 -15.61
C ALA A 303 -0.61 -7.97 -15.98
N GLY A 304 -1.38 -8.43 -14.99
CA GLY A 304 -2.79 -8.80 -15.17
C GLY A 304 -3.03 -10.09 -15.96
N GLN A 305 -1.99 -10.86 -16.28
CA GLN A 305 -2.07 -12.12 -17.03
C GLN A 305 -2.44 -13.35 -16.19
N LEU A 306 -2.58 -13.18 -14.87
CA LEU A 306 -3.14 -14.23 -14.03
C LEU A 306 -4.65 -14.34 -14.27
N ASN A 307 -5.07 -15.47 -14.82
CA ASN A 307 -6.48 -15.78 -15.00
C ASN A 307 -6.99 -16.50 -13.76
N VAL A 308 -7.48 -15.74 -12.78
CA VAL A 308 -8.07 -16.28 -11.56
C VAL A 308 -9.59 -16.20 -11.63
N MET A 309 -10.29 -17.24 -11.18
CA MET A 309 -11.75 -17.28 -11.18
C MET A 309 -12.29 -16.48 -10.00
N TRP A 310 -13.16 -15.51 -10.28
CA TRP A 310 -13.79 -14.67 -9.27
C TRP A 310 -15.24 -15.09 -9.03
N PRO A 311 -15.65 -15.40 -7.79
CA PRO A 311 -17.02 -15.75 -7.51
C PRO A 311 -17.93 -14.51 -7.66
N THR A 312 -18.91 -14.60 -8.55
CA THR A 312 -20.00 -13.61 -8.69
C THR A 312 -21.34 -14.24 -8.32
N ARG A 313 -22.39 -13.42 -8.22
CA ARG A 313 -23.76 -13.92 -8.01
C ARG A 313 -24.25 -14.85 -9.13
N GLU A 314 -23.69 -14.69 -10.33
CA GLU A 314 -24.05 -15.45 -11.53
C GLU A 314 -23.13 -16.66 -11.75
N GLY A 315 -22.15 -16.88 -10.86
CA GLY A 315 -21.15 -17.95 -10.97
C GLY A 315 -19.71 -17.42 -11.02
N PRO A 316 -18.72 -18.33 -11.05
CA PRO A 316 -17.32 -17.94 -11.18
C PRO A 316 -17.04 -17.34 -12.56
N VAL A 317 -16.47 -16.13 -12.61
CA VAL A 317 -16.06 -15.46 -13.86
C VAL A 317 -14.53 -15.43 -13.98
N PRO A 318 -13.97 -15.63 -15.18
CA PRO A 318 -12.51 -15.55 -15.38
C PRO A 318 -12.01 -14.11 -15.22
N TRP A 319 -10.69 -13.97 -15.09
CA TRP A 319 -10.02 -12.68 -15.00
C TRP A 319 -10.45 -11.82 -13.78
N GLY A 320 -10.57 -12.45 -12.62
CA GLY A 320 -10.79 -11.77 -11.34
C GLY A 320 -9.78 -10.68 -11.03
N SER A 321 -10.16 -9.67 -10.24
CA SER A 321 -9.21 -8.64 -9.76
C SER A 321 -8.11 -9.27 -8.88
N PRO A 322 -6.98 -8.59 -8.64
CA PRO A 322 -5.90 -9.07 -7.79
C PRO A 322 -6.23 -9.01 -6.29
N HIS A 323 -5.95 -10.09 -5.60
CA HIS A 323 -6.24 -10.31 -4.17
C HIS A 323 -4.99 -10.62 -3.33
N PHE A 324 -3.88 -11.02 -3.95
CA PHE A 324 -2.64 -11.38 -3.26
C PHE A 324 -1.44 -10.65 -3.85
N PHE A 325 -1.39 -9.31 -3.77
CA PHE A 325 -0.38 -8.52 -4.50
C PHE A 325 1.05 -9.02 -4.40
N TRP A 326 1.57 -9.30 -3.20
CA TRP A 326 2.97 -9.71 -3.08
C TRP A 326 3.25 -10.99 -3.88
N LEU A 327 2.30 -11.93 -3.84
CA LEU A 327 2.36 -13.17 -4.57
C LEU A 327 2.13 -12.92 -6.06
N GLU A 328 1.12 -12.16 -6.44
CA GLU A 328 0.83 -11.85 -7.85
C GLU A 328 1.93 -11.07 -8.55
N MET A 329 2.60 -10.16 -7.84
CA MET A 329 3.75 -9.44 -8.39
C MET A 329 4.93 -10.38 -8.71
N LEU A 330 5.06 -11.52 -8.00
CA LEU A 330 5.99 -12.58 -8.38
C LEU A 330 5.59 -13.19 -9.73
N PHE A 331 4.30 -13.43 -9.97
CA PHE A 331 3.83 -13.90 -11.28
C PHE A 331 4.00 -12.85 -12.37
N TYR A 332 3.70 -11.58 -12.07
CA TYR A 332 3.75 -10.50 -13.06
C TYR A 332 5.17 -10.10 -13.43
N LEU A 333 6.13 -10.12 -12.51
CA LEU A 333 7.50 -9.65 -12.74
C LEU A 333 8.58 -10.73 -12.60
N GLY A 334 8.21 -11.97 -12.23
CA GLY A 334 9.17 -13.04 -11.99
C GLY A 334 10.14 -12.71 -10.87
N ILE A 335 11.38 -13.17 -11.01
CA ILE A 335 12.46 -12.99 -10.04
C ILE A 335 12.85 -11.52 -9.82
N ALA A 336 12.52 -10.63 -10.76
CA ALA A 336 12.80 -9.19 -10.60
C ALA A 336 12.10 -8.62 -9.35
N TRP A 337 10.92 -9.15 -8.99
CA TRP A 337 10.19 -8.72 -7.80
C TRP A 337 10.88 -9.07 -6.47
N PRO A 338 11.20 -10.34 -6.15
CA PRO A 338 11.94 -10.65 -4.93
C PRO A 338 13.33 -10.01 -4.91
N LEU A 339 14.01 -9.89 -6.05
CA LEU A 339 15.29 -9.16 -6.12
C LEU A 339 15.14 -7.68 -5.75
N PHE A 340 14.06 -7.04 -6.19
CA PHE A 340 13.76 -5.67 -5.79
C PHE A 340 13.51 -5.55 -4.28
N LEU A 341 12.77 -6.48 -3.69
CA LEU A 341 12.52 -6.48 -2.23
C LEU A 341 13.79 -6.75 -1.42
N LEU A 342 14.64 -7.67 -1.87
CA LEU A 342 15.94 -7.93 -1.27
C LEU A 342 16.87 -6.71 -1.38
N TRP A 343 16.88 -6.06 -2.55
CA TRP A 343 17.62 -4.82 -2.75
C TRP A 343 17.15 -3.70 -1.80
N LEU A 344 15.84 -3.55 -1.63
CA LEU A 344 15.28 -2.65 -0.62
C LEU A 344 15.77 -3.05 0.78
N LEU A 345 15.54 -4.29 1.24
CA LEU A 345 15.98 -4.76 2.56
C LEU A 345 17.46 -4.47 2.83
N TRP A 346 18.32 -4.68 1.84
CA TRP A 346 19.75 -4.42 1.94
C TRP A 346 20.07 -2.93 2.10
N ARG A 347 19.43 -2.07 1.31
CA ARG A 347 19.65 -0.60 1.32
C ARG A 347 19.10 0.10 2.55
N LEU A 348 18.02 -0.43 3.12
CA LEU A 348 17.28 0.24 4.19
C LEU A 348 18.04 0.20 5.52
N ASP A 349 17.94 1.32 6.27
CA ASP A 349 18.29 1.33 7.68
C ASP A 349 17.29 0.46 8.49
N TRP A 350 17.55 0.26 9.79
CA TRP A 350 16.66 -0.55 10.62
C TRP A 350 15.21 -0.05 10.59
N LEU A 351 14.98 1.26 10.58
CA LEU A 351 13.62 1.81 10.52
C LEU A 351 12.94 1.45 9.19
N GLY A 352 13.66 1.60 8.09
CA GLY A 352 13.18 1.23 6.78
C GLY A 352 12.85 -0.27 6.69
N ARG A 353 13.72 -1.14 7.23
CA ARG A 353 13.48 -2.59 7.29
C ARG A 353 12.24 -2.93 8.10
N THR A 354 12.04 -2.29 9.25
CA THR A 354 10.82 -2.46 10.06
C THR A 354 9.58 -2.05 9.26
N CYS A 355 9.60 -0.90 8.59
CA CYS A 355 8.46 -0.44 7.81
C CYS A 355 8.17 -1.39 6.62
N LEU A 356 9.21 -1.91 5.96
CA LEU A 356 9.06 -2.90 4.89
C LEU A 356 8.47 -4.22 5.40
N LEU A 357 8.89 -4.69 6.57
CA LEU A 357 8.30 -5.87 7.22
C LEU A 357 6.83 -5.65 7.57
N VAL A 358 6.52 -4.54 8.26
CA VAL A 358 5.15 -4.19 8.69
C VAL A 358 4.22 -4.10 7.50
N ILE A 359 4.66 -3.44 6.43
CA ILE A 359 3.84 -3.30 5.24
C ILE A 359 3.76 -4.61 4.44
N GLY A 360 4.81 -5.44 4.46
CA GLY A 360 4.77 -6.81 3.95
C GLY A 360 3.65 -7.61 4.61
N ILE A 361 3.60 -7.61 5.95
CA ILE A 361 2.56 -8.29 6.75
C ILE A 361 1.16 -7.73 6.42
N ALA A 362 0.99 -6.41 6.45
CA ALA A 362 -0.30 -5.77 6.16
C ALA A 362 -0.77 -6.04 4.72
N GLY A 363 0.16 -6.13 3.76
CA GLY A 363 -0.12 -6.36 2.35
C GLY A 363 -0.43 -7.81 1.96
N ILE A 364 -0.47 -8.76 2.90
CA ILE A 364 -0.86 -10.16 2.62
C ILE A 364 -2.37 -10.30 2.36
N ALA A 365 -3.20 -9.42 2.91
CA ALA A 365 -4.67 -9.55 2.91
C ALA A 365 -5.53 -8.44 2.25
N PRO A 366 -5.04 -7.47 1.44
CA PRO A 366 -5.93 -6.52 0.77
C PRO A 366 -6.61 -7.14 -0.46
N SER A 367 -7.93 -7.03 -0.53
CA SER A 367 -8.77 -7.71 -1.53
C SER A 367 -8.89 -6.98 -2.89
N SER A 368 -8.22 -5.84 -3.11
CA SER A 368 -8.26 -5.13 -4.41
C SER A 368 -7.00 -4.29 -4.64
N MET A 369 -5.86 -4.94 -4.86
CA MET A 369 -4.55 -4.26 -4.79
C MET A 369 -4.15 -3.44 -6.01
N VAL A 370 -4.87 -3.55 -7.14
CA VAL A 370 -4.69 -2.68 -8.32
C VAL A 370 -4.59 -1.21 -7.91
N TYR A 371 -5.43 -0.80 -6.95
CA TYR A 371 -5.55 0.61 -6.58
C TYR A 371 -4.63 1.05 -5.43
N PHE A 372 -3.88 0.11 -4.85
CA PHE A 372 -2.88 0.41 -3.84
C PHE A 372 -1.45 0.46 -4.40
N GLN A 373 -1.23 0.00 -5.64
CA GLN A 373 0.11 -0.04 -6.25
C GLN A 373 0.87 1.30 -6.19
N PRO A 374 0.24 2.47 -6.42
CA PRO A 374 0.92 3.75 -6.28
C PRO A 374 1.44 4.01 -4.86
N PHE A 375 0.71 3.55 -3.84
CA PHE A 375 1.10 3.70 -2.43
C PHE A 375 2.26 2.79 -2.04
N TRP A 376 2.23 1.54 -2.52
CA TRP A 376 3.28 0.57 -2.24
C TRP A 376 4.63 1.02 -2.78
N LEU A 377 4.64 1.49 -4.02
CA LEU A 377 5.88 1.95 -4.67
C LEU A 377 6.32 3.33 -4.13
N LEU A 378 5.39 4.24 -3.81
CA LEU A 378 5.72 5.49 -3.12
C LEU A 378 6.37 5.19 -1.75
N LEU A 379 5.77 4.33 -0.93
CA LEU A 379 6.33 3.95 0.37
C LEU A 379 7.68 3.24 0.20
N GLY A 380 7.78 2.26 -0.71
CA GLY A 380 9.01 1.52 -1.02
C GLY A 380 10.18 2.42 -1.40
N VAL A 381 9.91 3.46 -2.19
CA VAL A 381 10.95 4.43 -2.56
C VAL A 381 11.25 5.42 -1.44
N MET A 382 10.25 5.90 -0.69
CA MET A 382 10.49 6.73 0.49
C MET A 382 11.34 6.01 1.54
N LEU A 383 11.14 4.71 1.69
CA LEU A 383 11.99 3.84 2.49
C LEU A 383 13.44 3.90 1.99
N ALA A 384 13.67 3.70 0.70
CA ALA A 384 15.01 3.64 0.10
C ALA A 384 15.83 4.94 0.22
N GLN A 385 15.18 6.06 0.53
CA GLN A 385 15.81 7.38 0.64
C GLN A 385 16.19 7.78 2.07
N LEU A 386 15.94 6.91 3.06
CA LEU A 386 16.41 7.17 4.43
C LEU A 386 17.96 7.21 4.44
N PRO A 387 18.58 8.24 5.03
CA PRO A 387 20.03 8.26 5.15
C PRO A 387 20.50 7.05 5.96
N GLY A 388 21.36 6.23 5.36
CA GLY A 388 22.04 5.15 6.06
C GLY A 388 22.87 5.72 7.20
N ARG A 389 22.82 5.06 8.37
CA ARG A 389 23.50 5.42 9.63
C ARG A 389 25.02 5.68 9.54
N ALA A 390 25.64 5.50 8.38
CA ALA A 390 27.08 5.50 8.19
C ALA A 390 27.73 6.89 7.99
N ARG A 391 26.98 8.01 8.10
CA ARG A 391 27.55 9.36 7.98
C ARG A 391 27.62 10.18 9.27
N ASP A 392 27.10 9.66 10.38
CA ASP A 392 27.13 10.36 11.68
C ASP A 392 28.21 9.83 12.62
N THR A 393 29.28 9.21 12.11
CA THR A 393 30.50 9.12 12.92
C THR A 393 31.09 10.52 12.97
N PRO A 394 31.13 11.19 14.14
CA PRO A 394 31.92 12.40 14.23
C PRO A 394 33.35 11.96 13.93
N ARG A 395 33.92 12.50 12.85
CA ARG A 395 35.37 12.56 12.71
C ARG A 395 35.86 13.30 13.95
N ARG A 396 36.26 12.54 14.97
CA ARG A 396 37.13 13.05 16.02
C ARG A 396 38.42 13.41 15.31
N SER A 397 38.53 14.67 14.91
CA SER A 397 39.83 15.29 14.63
C SER A 397 40.65 15.15 15.91
N ARG A 398 41.68 14.31 15.83
CA ARG A 398 42.83 14.40 16.72
C ARG A 398 43.69 15.56 16.27
#